data_AF-A0A7K3VB44-F1
#
_entry.id   AF-A0A7K3VB44-F1
#
_cell.length_a   1.000
_cell.length_b   1.000
_cell.length_c   1.000
_cell.angle_alpha   90.00
_cell.angle_beta   90.00
_cell.angle_gamma   90.00
#
_symmetry.space_group_name_H-M   'P 1'
#
loop_
_entity.id
_entity.type
_entity.pdbx_description
1 polymer ?
#
loop_
_entity_poly.entity_id
_entity_poly.type
_entity_poly.pdbx_seq_one_letter_code
_entity_poly.pdbx_strand_id
1 'polypeptide(L)'
;MKPLSAETIAQSQNATPRSMRVVTDGISTDLERFSADNTHIVKQIKLLAINALIEAARAGETGKGFAVVANEVQRLAQIATDITGRFESNVLGRIGLSRAMADSLVEEMEGVRLTDLAQTLVQLIVRNLFERTADVRWWATDPALWQALQNPGRETVAFAAERLGAINRFYTVYLDLVMTDLSGKVIASANPKFQRKIAVTSLAGDPWFRAASACSSGDAYIVDDVKASTLHDARHALVYATGIREEGKLDGRLVGTLGVYFDWQNQGQAIVEKEANLPPQLAEKTTVMLLDGKSRVIATTNPALLFSHFALANPSGQAKGSYYDNNGSIVAFARTLGYEDYDGLGWYGVVVQQTENDATIKATLNLK
;
A
#
# COMPACT_ATOMS: atom_id res chain seq x y z
N MET A 1 -10.61 -17.34 -40.78
CA MET A 1 -10.69 -17.07 -39.33
C MET A 1 -12.04 -16.46 -39.03
N LYS A 2 -12.92 -17.15 -38.29
CA LYS A 2 -14.17 -16.54 -37.79
C LYS A 2 -13.79 -15.45 -36.77
N PRO A 3 -14.40 -14.25 -36.81
CA PRO A 3 -14.17 -13.26 -35.77
C PRO A 3 -14.67 -13.82 -34.44
N LEU A 4 -13.86 -13.73 -33.40
CA LEU A 4 -14.27 -14.03 -32.02
C LEU A 4 -15.45 -13.10 -31.67
N SER A 5 -16.54 -13.69 -31.17
CA SER A 5 -17.74 -12.96 -30.72
C SER A 5 -17.38 -11.93 -29.65
N ALA A 6 -18.09 -10.81 -29.62
CA ALA A 6 -17.91 -9.75 -28.62
C ALA A 6 -18.02 -10.26 -27.16
N GLU A 7 -18.77 -11.35 -26.91
CA GLU A 7 -18.83 -12.04 -25.62
C GLU A 7 -17.50 -12.66 -25.19
N THR A 8 -16.71 -13.20 -26.13
CA THR A 8 -15.40 -13.81 -25.85
C THR A 8 -14.35 -12.75 -25.54
N ILE A 9 -14.50 -11.54 -26.10
CA ILE A 9 -13.64 -10.39 -25.83
C ILE A 9 -13.99 -9.76 -24.46
N ALA A 10 -15.26 -9.76 -24.06
CA ALA A 10 -15.67 -9.32 -22.73
C ALA A 10 -15.24 -10.30 -21.62
N GLN A 11 -15.25 -11.62 -21.88
CA GLN A 11 -14.73 -12.62 -20.95
C GLN A 11 -13.21 -12.54 -20.76
N SER A 12 -12.44 -12.14 -21.78
CA SER A 12 -10.98 -12.00 -21.63
C SER A 12 -10.56 -10.78 -20.80
N GLN A 13 -11.41 -9.74 -20.70
CA GLN A 13 -11.16 -8.58 -19.84
C GLN A 13 -11.29 -8.87 -18.33
N ASN A 14 -11.86 -10.01 -17.94
CA ASN A 14 -12.03 -10.44 -16.54
C ASN A 14 -11.12 -11.61 -16.12
N ALA A 15 -10.12 -11.96 -16.94
CA ALA A 15 -9.16 -13.01 -16.63
C ALA A 15 -8.10 -12.49 -15.63
N THR A 16 -8.35 -12.68 -14.34
CA THR A 16 -7.41 -12.43 -13.25
C THR A 16 -6.85 -13.76 -12.72
N PRO A 17 -5.68 -13.78 -12.08
CA PRO A 17 -5.18 -14.99 -11.41
C PRO A 17 -6.21 -15.61 -10.44
N ARG A 18 -7.01 -14.78 -9.76
CA ARG A 18 -8.12 -15.24 -8.91
C ARG A 18 -9.26 -15.89 -9.71
N SER A 19 -9.68 -15.29 -10.82
CA SER A 19 -10.75 -15.90 -11.63
C SER A 19 -10.29 -17.23 -12.25
N MET A 20 -9.02 -17.34 -12.64
CA MET A 20 -8.44 -18.63 -13.05
C MET A 20 -8.44 -19.67 -11.93
N ARG A 21 -8.11 -19.27 -10.69
CA ARG A 21 -8.19 -20.17 -9.53
C ARG A 21 -9.61 -20.67 -9.29
N VAL A 22 -10.59 -19.77 -9.25
CA VAL A 22 -12.00 -20.10 -9.02
C VAL A 22 -12.54 -21.05 -10.11
N VAL A 23 -12.19 -20.80 -11.38
CA VAL A 23 -12.55 -21.69 -12.49
C VAL A 23 -11.90 -23.07 -12.33
N THR A 24 -10.62 -23.12 -11.96
CA THR A 24 -9.89 -24.38 -11.78
C THR A 24 -10.49 -25.23 -10.66
N ASP A 25 -10.90 -24.61 -9.55
CA ASP A 25 -11.60 -25.29 -8.45
C ASP A 25 -12.99 -25.80 -8.86
N GLY A 26 -13.72 -25.03 -9.68
CA GLY A 26 -14.99 -25.45 -10.27
C GLY A 26 -14.83 -26.69 -11.15
N ILE A 27 -13.84 -26.69 -12.05
CA ILE A 27 -13.52 -27.83 -12.92
C ILE A 27 -13.16 -29.07 -12.09
N SER A 28 -12.40 -28.90 -11.00
CA SER A 28 -12.06 -30.02 -10.09
C SER A 28 -13.32 -30.67 -9.52
N THR A 29 -14.24 -29.85 -9.03
CA THR A 29 -15.50 -30.30 -8.43
C THR A 29 -16.39 -31.02 -9.44
N ASP A 30 -16.51 -30.46 -10.66
CA ASP A 30 -17.29 -31.07 -11.74
C ASP A 30 -16.69 -32.40 -12.19
N LEU A 31 -15.36 -32.50 -12.25
CA LEU A 31 -14.65 -33.72 -12.61
C LEU A 31 -14.84 -34.83 -11.58
N GLU A 32 -14.75 -34.51 -10.29
CA GLU A 32 -14.99 -35.46 -9.19
C GLU A 32 -16.42 -36.03 -9.28
N ARG A 33 -17.41 -35.16 -9.51
CA ARG A 33 -18.80 -35.57 -9.68
C ARG A 33 -18.98 -36.46 -10.92
N PHE A 34 -18.42 -36.06 -12.05
CA PHE A 34 -18.48 -36.84 -13.28
C PHE A 34 -17.82 -38.22 -13.14
N SER A 35 -16.66 -38.29 -12.47
CA SER A 35 -15.96 -39.56 -12.21
C SER A 35 -16.78 -40.47 -11.30
N ALA A 36 -17.44 -39.91 -10.26
CA ALA A 36 -18.33 -40.65 -9.38
C ALA A 36 -19.54 -41.24 -10.12
N ASP A 37 -20.21 -40.43 -10.95
CA ASP A 37 -21.35 -40.86 -11.76
C ASP A 37 -20.95 -41.94 -12.77
N ASN A 38 -19.81 -41.77 -13.46
CA ASN A 38 -19.33 -42.76 -14.43
C ASN A 38 -18.92 -44.07 -13.74
N THR A 39 -18.27 -43.99 -12.58
CA THR A 39 -17.93 -45.18 -11.77
C THR A 39 -19.18 -45.93 -11.34
N HIS A 40 -20.27 -45.22 -11.01
CA HIS A 40 -21.55 -45.84 -10.69
C HIS A 40 -22.15 -46.58 -11.90
N ILE A 41 -22.17 -45.95 -13.08
CA ILE A 41 -22.66 -46.55 -14.33
C ILE A 41 -21.86 -47.81 -14.67
N VAL A 42 -20.52 -47.74 -14.60
CA VAL A 42 -19.65 -48.88 -14.91
C VAL A 42 -19.88 -50.05 -13.94
N LYS A 43 -20.12 -49.78 -12.66
CA LYS A 43 -20.54 -50.81 -11.68
C LYS A 43 -21.87 -51.46 -12.06
N GLN A 44 -22.86 -50.68 -12.50
CA GLN A 44 -24.15 -51.22 -12.95
C GLN A 44 -24.01 -52.10 -14.19
N ILE A 45 -23.21 -51.68 -15.18
CA ILE A 45 -22.91 -52.48 -16.38
C ILE A 45 -22.25 -53.80 -15.98
N LYS A 46 -21.29 -53.76 -15.04
CA LYS A 46 -20.62 -54.96 -14.53
C LYS A 46 -21.60 -55.93 -13.86
N LEU A 47 -22.53 -55.42 -13.05
CA LEU A 47 -23.59 -56.24 -12.44
C LEU A 47 -24.54 -56.84 -13.48
N LEU A 48 -24.93 -56.06 -14.49
CA LEU A 48 -25.78 -56.53 -15.58
C LEU A 48 -25.11 -57.67 -16.37
N ALA A 49 -23.82 -57.54 -16.65
CA ALA A 49 -23.02 -58.58 -17.30
C ALA A 49 -22.93 -59.86 -16.45
N ILE A 50 -22.74 -59.73 -15.13
CA ILE A 50 -22.73 -60.88 -14.21
C ILE A 50 -24.09 -61.58 -14.21
N ASN A 51 -25.20 -60.83 -14.15
CA ASN A 51 -26.54 -61.40 -14.20
C ASN A 51 -26.79 -62.13 -15.53
N ALA A 52 -26.31 -61.56 -16.65
CA ALA A 52 -26.39 -62.21 -17.96
C ALA A 52 -25.53 -63.49 -18.04
N LEU A 53 -24.35 -63.52 -17.40
CA LEU A 53 -23.53 -64.73 -17.29
C LEU A 53 -24.22 -65.83 -16.47
N ILE A 54 -24.89 -65.47 -15.36
CA ILE A 54 -25.64 -66.41 -14.53
C ILE A 54 -26.79 -67.03 -15.35
N GLU A 55 -27.55 -66.21 -16.07
CA GLU A 55 -28.68 -66.70 -16.86
C GLU A 55 -28.21 -67.53 -18.08
N ALA A 56 -27.10 -67.14 -18.71
CA ALA A 56 -26.47 -67.91 -19.77
C ALA A 56 -25.99 -69.29 -19.27
N ALA A 57 -25.43 -69.38 -18.06
CA ALA A 57 -25.07 -70.64 -17.43
C ALA A 57 -26.31 -71.49 -17.10
N ARG A 58 -27.40 -70.86 -16.67
CA ARG A 58 -28.67 -71.52 -16.35
C ARG A 58 -29.37 -72.11 -17.58
N ALA A 59 -29.25 -71.45 -18.73
CA ALA A 59 -29.78 -71.91 -20.02
C ALA A 59 -28.96 -73.08 -20.64
N GLY A 60 -27.77 -73.39 -20.11
CA GLY A 60 -26.95 -74.50 -20.59
C GLY A 60 -26.45 -74.29 -22.03
N GLU A 61 -26.63 -75.29 -22.89
CA GLU A 61 -26.12 -75.26 -24.27
C GLU A 61 -26.68 -74.11 -25.11
N THR A 62 -27.94 -73.70 -24.88
CA THR A 62 -28.57 -72.58 -25.61
C THR A 62 -28.07 -71.21 -25.15
N GLY A 63 -27.46 -71.13 -23.96
CA GLY A 63 -26.92 -69.89 -23.38
C GLY A 63 -25.50 -69.55 -23.82
N LYS A 64 -24.79 -70.43 -24.54
CA LYS A 64 -23.37 -70.24 -24.91
C LYS A 64 -23.10 -68.93 -25.66
N GLY A 65 -23.97 -68.54 -26.60
CA GLY A 65 -23.84 -67.27 -27.33
C GLY A 65 -23.99 -66.04 -26.43
N PHE A 66 -24.93 -66.09 -25.47
CA PHE A 66 -25.14 -65.03 -24.49
C PHE A 66 -23.96 -64.90 -23.51
N ALA A 67 -23.33 -66.03 -23.12
CA ALA A 67 -22.15 -66.02 -22.26
C ALA A 67 -20.96 -65.28 -22.90
N VAL A 68 -20.75 -65.42 -24.21
CA VAL A 68 -19.69 -64.69 -24.94
C VAL A 68 -19.95 -63.19 -24.91
N VAL A 69 -21.18 -62.76 -25.18
CA VAL A 69 -21.56 -61.34 -25.13
C VAL A 69 -21.39 -60.78 -23.73
N ALA A 70 -21.85 -61.50 -22.70
CA ALA A 70 -21.76 -61.04 -21.32
C ALA A 70 -20.30 -60.91 -20.83
N ASN A 71 -19.41 -61.83 -21.21
CA ASN A 71 -17.98 -61.71 -20.96
C ASN A 71 -17.36 -60.49 -21.65
N GLU A 72 -17.76 -60.20 -22.89
CA GLU A 72 -17.29 -59.02 -23.61
C GLU A 72 -17.78 -57.71 -22.96
N VAL A 73 -19.03 -57.66 -22.50
CA VAL A 73 -19.56 -56.52 -21.73
C VAL A 73 -18.78 -56.33 -20.43
N GLN A 74 -18.45 -57.41 -19.71
CA GLN A 74 -17.64 -57.34 -18.50
C GLN A 74 -16.22 -56.82 -18.78
N ARG A 75 -15.61 -57.28 -19.88
CA ARG A 75 -14.30 -56.80 -20.34
C ARG A 75 -14.33 -55.31 -20.67
N LEU A 76 -15.34 -54.85 -21.41
CA LEU A 76 -15.53 -53.44 -21.76
C LEU A 76 -15.77 -52.58 -20.51
N ALA A 77 -16.53 -53.05 -19.54
CA ALA A 77 -16.73 -52.36 -18.26
C ALA A 77 -15.42 -52.22 -17.46
N GLN A 78 -14.56 -53.25 -17.46
CA GLN A 78 -13.25 -53.17 -16.81
C GLN A 78 -12.34 -52.16 -17.53
N ILE A 79 -12.28 -52.21 -18.87
CA ILE A 79 -11.51 -51.24 -19.66
C ILE A 79 -12.00 -49.81 -19.40
N ALA A 80 -13.32 -49.59 -19.33
CA ALA A 80 -13.89 -48.30 -18.99
C ALA A 80 -13.43 -47.82 -17.60
N THR A 81 -13.44 -48.71 -16.60
CA THR A 81 -12.94 -48.39 -15.24
C THR A 81 -11.48 -47.92 -15.28
N ASP A 82 -10.62 -48.65 -15.99
CA ASP A 82 -9.18 -48.35 -16.07
C ASP A 82 -8.90 -47.05 -16.85
N ILE A 83 -9.72 -46.74 -17.86
CA ILE A 83 -9.63 -45.48 -18.61
C ILE A 83 -10.08 -44.32 -17.72
N THR A 84 -11.19 -44.47 -16.99
CA THR A 84 -11.70 -43.45 -16.07
C THR A 84 -10.69 -43.14 -14.96
N GLY A 85 -10.11 -44.15 -14.32
CA GLY A 85 -9.11 -43.93 -13.28
C GLY A 85 -7.84 -43.22 -13.78
N ARG A 86 -7.37 -43.55 -14.99
CA ARG A 86 -6.24 -42.85 -15.63
C ARG A 86 -6.59 -41.42 -16.03
N PHE A 87 -7.80 -41.20 -16.54
CA PHE A 87 -8.29 -39.87 -16.89
C PHE A 87 -8.40 -38.98 -15.65
N GLU A 88 -9.02 -39.48 -14.58
CA GLU A 88 -9.14 -38.79 -13.29
C GLU A 88 -7.76 -38.40 -12.75
N SER A 89 -6.83 -39.35 -12.65
CA SER A 89 -5.48 -39.08 -12.15
C SER A 89 -4.74 -38.03 -12.98
N ASN A 90 -4.79 -38.14 -14.32
CA ASN A 90 -4.10 -37.19 -15.21
C ASN A 90 -4.72 -35.80 -15.16
N VAL A 91 -6.04 -35.69 -15.15
CA VAL A 91 -6.73 -34.39 -15.18
C VAL A 91 -6.68 -33.72 -13.81
N LEU A 92 -6.93 -34.43 -12.72
CA LEU A 92 -6.78 -33.88 -11.36
C LEU A 92 -5.35 -33.42 -11.10
N GLY A 93 -4.34 -34.18 -11.54
CA GLY A 93 -2.94 -33.76 -11.42
C GLY A 93 -2.66 -32.44 -12.16
N ARG A 94 -3.19 -32.27 -13.37
CA ARG A 94 -3.05 -31.03 -14.15
C ARG A 94 -3.84 -29.86 -13.56
N ILE A 95 -5.04 -30.11 -13.02
CA ILE A 95 -5.84 -29.11 -12.29
C ILE A 95 -5.09 -28.64 -11.04
N GLY A 96 -4.51 -29.56 -10.27
CA GLY A 96 -3.69 -29.23 -9.09
C GLY A 96 -2.49 -28.35 -9.44
N LEU A 97 -1.77 -28.67 -10.52
CA LEU A 97 -0.69 -27.82 -11.04
C LEU A 97 -1.21 -26.43 -11.45
N SER A 98 -2.32 -26.37 -12.20
CA SER A 98 -2.94 -25.11 -12.63
C SER A 98 -3.34 -24.23 -11.45
N ARG A 99 -3.88 -24.85 -10.39
CA ARG A 99 -4.25 -24.14 -9.15
C ARG A 99 -3.03 -23.56 -8.45
N ALA A 100 -1.98 -24.37 -8.26
CA ALA A 100 -0.74 -23.90 -7.63
C ALA A 100 -0.10 -22.74 -8.43
N MET A 101 -0.14 -22.81 -9.76
CA MET A 101 0.31 -21.71 -10.63
C MET A 101 -0.55 -20.47 -10.46
N ALA A 102 -1.87 -20.61 -10.41
CA ALA A 102 -2.79 -19.49 -10.20
C ALA A 102 -2.56 -18.82 -8.84
N ASP A 103 -2.40 -19.60 -7.76
CA ASP A 103 -2.09 -19.09 -6.42
C ASP A 103 -0.77 -18.32 -6.41
N SER A 104 0.30 -18.87 -7.01
CA SER A 104 1.58 -18.17 -7.13
C SER A 104 1.47 -16.86 -7.92
N LEU A 105 0.68 -16.82 -9.00
CA LEU A 105 0.45 -15.60 -9.78
C LEU A 105 -0.36 -14.57 -9.01
N VAL A 106 -1.32 -14.98 -8.16
CA VAL A 106 -2.04 -14.06 -7.27
C VAL A 106 -1.06 -13.38 -6.31
N GLU A 107 -0.24 -14.18 -5.63
CA GLU A 107 0.75 -13.65 -4.67
C GLU A 107 1.77 -12.72 -5.34
N GLU A 108 2.29 -13.12 -6.50
CA GLU A 108 3.29 -12.34 -7.24
C GLU A 108 2.68 -11.05 -7.82
N MET A 109 1.53 -11.12 -8.49
CA MET A 109 0.97 -9.96 -9.19
C MET A 109 0.27 -8.96 -8.27
N GLU A 110 -0.47 -9.41 -7.25
CA GLU A 110 -1.19 -8.49 -6.35
C GLU A 110 -0.24 -7.92 -5.29
N GLY A 111 0.55 -8.79 -4.65
CA GLY A 111 1.41 -8.42 -3.53
C GLY A 111 2.60 -7.56 -3.94
N VAL A 112 3.36 -7.98 -4.96
CA VAL A 112 4.56 -7.26 -5.39
C VAL A 112 4.19 -5.89 -5.94
N ARG A 113 3.17 -5.81 -6.81
CA ARG A 113 2.73 -4.54 -7.41
C ARG A 113 2.33 -3.50 -6.36
N LEU A 114 1.55 -3.90 -5.36
CA LEU A 114 1.12 -2.98 -4.30
C LEU A 114 2.26 -2.63 -3.35
N THR A 115 3.19 -3.56 -3.12
CA THR A 115 4.41 -3.30 -2.33
C THR A 115 5.30 -2.29 -3.03
N ASP A 116 5.46 -2.39 -4.35
CA ASP A 116 6.25 -1.44 -5.14
C ASP A 116 5.58 -0.07 -5.24
N LEU A 117 4.25 -0.02 -5.28
CA LEU A 117 3.50 1.23 -5.16
C LEU A 117 3.76 1.87 -3.78
N ALA A 118 3.59 1.11 -2.68
CA ALA A 118 3.86 1.59 -1.33
C ALA A 118 5.30 2.12 -1.19
N GLN A 119 6.27 1.39 -1.74
CA GLN A 119 7.67 1.78 -1.78
C GLN A 119 7.86 3.09 -2.54
N THR A 120 7.34 3.19 -3.75
CA THR A 120 7.49 4.38 -4.60
C THR A 120 6.96 5.62 -3.90
N LEU A 121 5.76 5.55 -3.33
CA LEU A 121 5.12 6.68 -2.66
C LEU A 121 5.91 7.15 -1.43
N VAL A 122 6.38 6.22 -0.60
CA VAL A 122 7.16 6.58 0.59
C VAL A 122 8.55 7.12 0.22
N GLN A 123 9.15 6.67 -0.88
CA GLN A 123 10.43 7.21 -1.36
C GLN A 123 10.30 8.62 -1.93
N LEU A 124 9.22 8.90 -2.68
CA LEU A 124 8.96 10.23 -3.22
C LEU A 124 8.92 11.28 -2.11
N ILE A 125 8.25 10.97 -1.00
CA ILE A 125 8.19 11.91 0.12
C ILE A 125 9.54 12.05 0.82
N VAL A 126 10.28 10.95 1.09
CA VAL A 126 11.61 11.03 1.74
C VAL A 126 12.56 11.94 0.98
N ARG A 127 12.61 11.80 -0.36
CA ARG A 127 13.47 12.64 -1.19
C ARG A 127 13.07 14.11 -1.11
N ASN A 128 11.77 14.40 -1.06
CA ASN A 128 11.28 15.76 -0.88
C ASN A 128 11.63 16.33 0.51
N LEU A 129 11.58 15.50 1.55
CA LEU A 129 11.91 15.89 2.92
C LEU A 129 13.41 16.15 3.12
N PHE A 130 14.28 15.40 2.45
CA PHE A 130 15.74 15.55 2.54
C PHE A 130 16.19 16.99 2.30
N GLU A 131 15.73 17.61 1.21
CA GLU A 131 16.09 18.98 0.85
C GLU A 131 15.75 19.99 1.95
N ARG A 132 14.63 19.78 2.66
CA ARG A 132 14.15 20.68 3.73
C ARG A 132 15.08 20.69 4.94
N THR A 133 15.81 19.59 5.17
CA THR A 133 16.82 19.51 6.24
C THR A 133 18.00 20.45 5.97
N ALA A 134 18.40 20.62 4.71
CA ALA A 134 19.46 21.55 4.31
C ALA A 134 18.93 22.99 4.29
N ASP A 135 17.72 23.20 3.74
CA ASP A 135 17.08 24.51 3.64
C ASP A 135 17.03 25.24 4.99
N VAL A 136 16.53 24.57 6.05
CA VAL A 136 16.36 25.21 7.37
C VAL A 136 17.70 25.64 7.98
N ARG A 137 18.75 24.85 7.80
CA ARG A 137 20.10 25.14 8.32
C ARG A 137 20.73 26.30 7.57
N TRP A 138 20.63 26.26 6.24
CA TRP A 138 21.16 27.32 5.38
C TRP A 138 20.47 28.67 5.63
N TRP A 139 19.14 28.69 5.78
CA TRP A 139 18.44 29.95 6.06
C TRP A 139 18.76 30.51 7.44
N ALA A 140 19.05 29.66 8.43
CA ALA A 140 19.43 30.11 9.76
C ALA A 140 20.78 30.87 9.79
N THR A 141 21.60 30.79 8.73
CA THR A 141 22.86 31.55 8.62
C THR A 141 22.68 32.94 7.97
N ASP A 142 21.48 33.29 7.48
CA ASP A 142 21.26 34.57 6.79
C ASP A 142 21.50 35.77 7.75
N PRO A 143 22.36 36.74 7.37
CA PRO A 143 22.65 37.93 8.17
C PRO A 143 21.45 38.67 8.72
N ALA A 144 20.37 38.76 7.95
CA ALA A 144 19.18 39.48 8.37
C ALA A 144 18.55 38.87 9.64
N LEU A 145 18.64 37.55 9.81
CA LEU A 145 18.02 36.84 10.92
C LEU A 145 18.83 37.06 12.22
N TRP A 146 20.11 36.70 12.23
CA TRP A 146 20.91 36.81 13.45
C TRP A 146 21.19 38.27 13.84
N GLN A 147 21.28 39.21 12.89
CA GLN A 147 21.40 40.64 13.20
C GLN A 147 20.15 41.19 13.88
N ALA A 148 18.96 40.79 13.43
CA ALA A 148 17.70 41.19 14.04
C ALA A 148 17.53 40.63 15.46
N LEU A 149 18.15 39.49 15.77
CA LEU A 149 18.15 38.90 17.11
C LEU A 149 19.19 39.53 18.05
N GLN A 150 20.38 39.87 17.54
CA GLN A 150 21.43 40.52 18.34
C GLN A 150 21.12 42.00 18.63
N ASN A 151 20.61 42.72 17.63
CA ASN A 151 20.29 44.14 17.70
C ASN A 151 18.81 44.33 17.31
N PRO A 152 17.87 44.00 18.22
CA PRO A 152 16.45 44.06 17.92
C PRO A 152 16.00 45.53 17.74
N GLY A 153 15.70 45.87 16.50
CA GLY A 153 15.19 47.17 16.08
C GLY A 153 14.05 47.01 15.09
N ARG A 154 13.18 48.02 14.98
CA ARG A 154 12.03 47.95 14.08
C ARG A 154 12.44 47.70 12.63
N GLU A 155 13.55 48.31 12.19
CA GLU A 155 14.08 48.17 10.84
C GLU A 155 14.74 46.79 10.61
N THR A 156 15.56 46.31 11.55
CA THR A 156 16.23 45.00 11.44
C THR A 156 15.21 43.85 11.44
N VAL A 157 14.18 43.94 12.28
CA VAL A 157 13.08 42.97 12.31
C VAL A 157 12.25 43.00 11.03
N ALA A 158 11.94 44.20 10.51
CA ALA A 158 11.21 44.33 9.24
C ALA A 158 12.01 43.74 8.07
N PHE A 159 13.32 43.99 8.03
CA PHE A 159 14.21 43.41 7.02
C PHE A 159 14.29 41.88 7.13
N ALA A 160 14.40 41.33 8.34
CA ALA A 160 14.36 39.88 8.54
C ALA A 160 13.04 39.26 8.05
N ALA A 161 11.90 39.91 8.32
CA ALA A 161 10.61 39.47 7.83
C ALA A 161 10.50 39.54 6.30
N GLU A 162 11.05 40.58 5.67
CA GLU A 162 11.12 40.70 4.21
C GLU A 162 11.95 39.56 3.59
N ARG A 163 13.10 39.26 4.18
CA ARG A 163 13.97 38.14 3.74
C ARG A 163 13.27 36.80 3.84
N LEU A 164 12.62 36.52 4.97
CA LEU A 164 11.82 35.31 5.16
C LEU A 164 10.66 35.25 4.16
N GLY A 165 9.97 36.38 3.91
CA GLY A 165 8.91 36.49 2.92
C GLY A 165 9.39 36.21 1.49
N ALA A 166 10.59 36.68 1.12
CA ALA A 166 11.19 36.39 -0.18
C ALA A 166 11.47 34.89 -0.36
N ILE A 167 11.97 34.21 0.68
CA ILE A 167 12.14 32.75 0.69
C ILE A 167 10.79 32.06 0.51
N ASN A 168 9.80 32.39 1.35
CA ASN A 168 8.47 31.76 1.29
C ASN A 168 7.79 31.93 -0.09
N ARG A 169 8.00 33.06 -0.77
CA ARG A 169 7.48 33.30 -2.11
C ARG A 169 8.06 32.35 -3.16
N PHE A 170 9.34 32.00 -3.07
CA PHE A 170 9.97 31.08 -4.04
C PHE A 170 9.75 29.61 -3.70
N TYR A 171 9.52 29.30 -2.42
CA TYR A 171 9.29 27.94 -1.93
C TYR A 171 7.84 27.78 -1.45
N THR A 172 6.94 27.55 -2.39
CA THR A 172 5.48 27.48 -2.16
C THR A 172 5.03 26.27 -1.33
N VAL A 173 5.93 25.36 -1.00
CA VAL A 173 5.69 24.18 -0.15
C VAL A 173 5.63 24.53 1.34
N TYR A 174 5.97 25.76 1.74
CA TYR A 174 5.96 26.20 3.13
C TYR A 174 4.76 27.10 3.42
N LEU A 175 4.08 26.84 4.53
CA LEU A 175 3.03 27.70 5.06
C LEU A 175 3.62 29.00 5.60
N ASP A 176 4.74 28.90 6.33
CA ASP A 176 5.42 30.03 6.95
C ASP A 176 6.85 29.66 7.38
N LEU A 177 7.69 30.68 7.57
CA LEU A 177 8.98 30.56 8.27
C LEU A 177 8.93 31.51 9.46
N VAL A 178 9.09 30.99 10.66
CA VAL A 178 8.91 31.73 11.92
C VAL A 178 10.22 31.78 12.68
N MET A 179 10.70 32.99 12.93
CA MET A 179 11.89 33.27 13.72
C MET A 179 11.51 33.67 15.14
N THR A 180 12.16 33.08 16.13
CA THR A 180 11.95 33.41 17.55
C THR A 180 13.25 33.84 18.23
N ASP A 181 13.13 34.59 19.31
CA ASP A 181 14.22 34.76 20.28
C ASP A 181 14.37 33.53 21.20
N LEU A 182 15.33 33.59 22.12
CA LEU A 182 15.62 32.53 23.10
C LEU A 182 14.50 32.30 24.13
N SER A 183 13.55 33.24 24.27
CA SER A 183 12.38 33.08 25.13
C SER A 183 11.20 32.41 24.42
N GLY A 184 11.32 32.15 23.12
CA GLY A 184 10.25 31.64 22.28
C GLY A 184 9.28 32.73 21.81
N LYS A 185 9.60 34.00 22.00
CA LYS A 185 8.81 35.10 21.43
C LYS A 185 9.10 35.21 19.94
N VAL A 186 8.06 35.33 19.13
CA VAL A 186 8.19 35.50 17.69
C VAL A 186 8.75 36.89 17.38
N ILE A 187 9.81 36.93 16.58
CA ILE A 187 10.46 38.15 16.11
C ILE A 187 10.01 38.47 14.68
N ALA A 188 10.01 37.47 13.80
CA ALA A 188 9.56 37.62 12.42
C ALA A 188 8.84 36.37 11.91
N SER A 189 7.96 36.55 10.94
CA SER A 189 7.25 35.49 10.21
C SER A 189 7.22 35.87 8.73
N ALA A 190 7.36 34.89 7.84
CA ALA A 190 7.44 35.08 6.40
C ALA A 190 6.10 35.42 5.76
N ASN A 191 5.02 34.81 6.25
CA ASN A 191 3.72 34.84 5.61
C ASN A 191 2.84 35.97 6.17
N PRO A 192 2.53 37.03 5.38
CA PRO A 192 1.75 38.17 5.86
C PRO A 192 0.36 37.79 6.36
N LYS A 193 -0.21 36.68 5.87
CA LYS A 193 -1.52 36.17 6.29
C LYS A 193 -1.53 35.82 7.78
N PHE A 194 -0.46 35.21 8.28
CA PHE A 194 -0.40 34.68 9.64
C PHE A 194 0.41 35.57 10.58
N GLN A 195 1.24 36.45 10.04
CA GLN A 195 2.16 37.33 10.78
C GLN A 195 1.51 38.04 11.97
N ARG A 196 0.31 38.62 11.81
CA ARG A 196 -0.40 39.34 12.91
C ARG A 196 -0.76 38.43 14.07
N LYS A 197 -1.22 37.21 13.77
CA LYS A 197 -1.63 36.22 14.77
C LYS A 197 -0.41 35.64 15.49
N ILE A 198 0.65 35.34 14.73
CA ILE A 198 1.86 34.70 15.24
C ILE A 198 2.68 35.68 16.09
N ALA A 199 2.76 36.96 15.71
CA ALA A 199 3.56 37.96 16.42
C ALA A 199 3.20 38.16 17.91
N VAL A 200 1.96 37.84 18.30
CA VAL A 200 1.49 37.95 19.70
C VAL A 200 1.55 36.62 20.46
N THR A 201 2.02 35.55 19.83
CA THR A 201 2.06 34.21 20.40
C THR A 201 3.47 33.88 20.90
N SER A 202 3.57 33.22 22.06
CA SER A 202 4.82 32.61 22.52
C SER A 202 4.86 31.15 22.10
N LEU A 203 5.98 30.72 21.52
CA LEU A 203 6.25 29.35 21.10
C LEU A 203 7.17 28.61 22.07
N ALA A 204 7.40 29.16 23.27
CA ALA A 204 8.25 28.55 24.29
C ALA A 204 7.82 27.12 24.67
N GLY A 205 6.51 26.85 24.60
CA GLY A 205 5.92 25.54 24.88
C GLY A 205 5.97 24.56 23.71
N ASP A 206 6.26 25.02 22.50
CA ASP A 206 6.25 24.15 21.33
C ASP A 206 7.41 23.15 21.35
N PRO A 207 7.16 21.86 21.02
CA PRO A 207 8.22 20.83 21.01
C PRO A 207 9.38 21.18 20.10
N TRP A 208 9.10 21.68 18.88
CA TRP A 208 10.13 22.03 17.91
C TRP A 208 11.03 23.15 18.43
N PHE A 209 10.48 24.16 19.12
CA PHE A 209 11.25 25.30 19.64
C PHE A 209 12.22 24.84 20.72
N ARG A 210 11.73 24.03 21.67
CA ARG A 210 12.56 23.48 22.76
C ARG A 210 13.67 22.59 22.21
N ALA A 211 13.36 21.76 21.22
CA ALA A 211 14.33 20.88 20.58
C ALA A 211 15.38 21.67 19.77
N ALA A 212 14.95 22.67 18.98
CA ALA A 212 15.85 23.53 18.22
C ALA A 212 16.77 24.36 19.12
N SER A 213 16.27 24.83 20.26
CA SER A 213 17.06 25.54 21.27
C SER A 213 18.12 24.65 21.94
N ALA A 214 17.94 23.33 21.90
CA ALA A 214 18.87 22.35 22.43
C ALA A 214 19.89 21.84 21.39
N CYS A 215 19.78 22.23 20.12
CA CYS A 215 20.76 21.91 19.09
C CYS A 215 22.16 22.42 19.50
N SER A 216 23.18 21.58 19.42
CA SER A 216 24.54 21.89 19.86
C SER A 216 25.38 22.66 18.82
N SER A 217 25.03 22.58 17.54
CA SER A 217 25.74 23.21 16.42
C SER A 217 24.75 23.78 15.39
N GLY A 218 25.21 24.67 14.50
CA GLY A 218 24.45 25.17 13.35
C GLY A 218 24.13 24.10 12.29
N ASP A 219 24.88 22.98 12.29
CA ASP A 219 24.57 21.83 11.43
C ASP A 219 23.47 20.92 12.00
N ALA A 220 23.12 21.10 13.28
CA ALA A 220 22.06 20.32 13.91
C ALA A 220 20.69 20.89 13.55
N TYR A 221 19.74 20.01 13.29
CA TYR A 221 18.35 20.35 13.02
C TYR A 221 17.44 19.32 13.66
N ILE A 222 16.17 19.65 13.78
CA ILE A 222 15.14 18.74 14.23
C ILE A 222 13.97 18.77 13.26
N VAL A 223 13.18 17.70 13.27
CA VAL A 223 11.92 17.60 12.57
C VAL A 223 10.86 17.21 13.59
N ASP A 224 9.80 18.02 13.72
CA ASP A 224 8.69 17.77 14.65
C ASP A 224 7.75 16.68 14.09
N ASP A 225 6.77 16.27 14.89
CA ASP A 225 5.70 15.39 14.43
C ASP A 225 4.74 16.14 13.49
N VAL A 226 4.18 15.45 12.50
CA VAL A 226 3.05 15.96 11.71
C VAL A 226 1.86 16.21 12.64
N LYS A 227 1.33 17.44 12.61
CA LYS A 227 0.17 17.85 13.42
C LYS A 227 -0.56 19.05 12.83
N ALA A 228 -1.80 19.26 13.27
CA ALA A 228 -2.53 20.48 12.97
C ALA A 228 -1.84 21.69 13.63
N SER A 229 -1.56 22.71 12.82
CA SER A 229 -0.96 23.96 13.29
C SER A 229 -2.03 24.91 13.81
N THR A 230 -1.96 25.25 15.09
CA THR A 230 -2.83 26.27 15.71
C THR A 230 -2.60 27.67 15.14
N LEU A 231 -1.44 27.91 14.54
CA LEU A 231 -1.03 29.19 13.96
C LEU A 231 -1.50 29.37 12.51
N HIS A 232 -1.72 28.27 11.79
CA HIS A 232 -1.89 28.26 10.33
C HIS A 232 -3.24 27.67 9.92
N ASP A 233 -4.34 28.21 10.46
CA ASP A 233 -5.73 27.77 10.17
C ASP A 233 -5.98 26.26 10.35
N ALA A 234 -5.35 25.64 11.36
CA ALA A 234 -5.43 24.20 11.62
C ALA A 234 -4.92 23.30 10.47
N ARG A 235 -4.19 23.87 9.50
CA ARG A 235 -3.51 23.10 8.44
C ARG A 235 -2.51 22.15 9.05
N HIS A 236 -2.43 20.93 8.52
CA HIS A 236 -1.43 19.97 8.96
C HIS A 236 -0.05 20.39 8.47
N ALA A 237 0.89 20.50 9.39
CA ALA A 237 2.24 20.95 9.12
C ALA A 237 3.26 19.97 9.70
N LEU A 238 4.43 19.94 9.06
CA LEU A 238 5.65 19.32 9.57
C LEU A 238 6.65 20.46 9.80
N VAL A 239 7.19 20.59 11.02
CA VAL A 239 8.09 21.71 11.33
C VAL A 239 9.52 21.24 11.30
N TYR A 240 10.31 21.80 10.40
CA TYR A 240 11.77 21.71 10.44
C TYR A 240 12.28 22.87 11.28
N ALA A 241 13.21 22.62 12.19
CA ALA A 241 13.75 23.70 13.00
C ALA A 241 15.23 23.56 13.33
N THR A 242 15.86 24.69 13.56
CA THR A 242 17.25 24.78 14.00
C THR A 242 17.49 26.05 14.82
N GLY A 243 18.64 26.12 15.46
CA GLY A 243 19.11 27.30 16.19
C GLY A 243 19.75 28.33 15.25
N ILE A 244 19.38 29.60 15.41
CA ILE A 244 20.07 30.73 14.76
C ILE A 244 21.24 31.13 15.65
N ARG A 245 22.45 31.23 15.07
CA ARG A 245 23.70 31.48 15.80
C ARG A 245 24.36 32.76 15.36
N GLU A 246 25.15 33.35 16.25
CA GLU A 246 25.88 34.59 15.99
C GLU A 246 26.72 34.50 14.72
N GLU A 247 26.63 35.54 13.89
CA GLU A 247 27.34 35.65 12.60
C GLU A 247 27.06 34.47 11.64
N GLY A 248 26.04 33.66 11.87
CA GLY A 248 25.77 32.44 11.11
C GLY A 248 26.84 31.35 11.29
N LYS A 249 27.67 31.43 12.34
CA LYS A 249 28.74 30.46 12.59
C LYS A 249 28.19 29.13 13.13
N LEU A 250 28.80 28.04 12.70
CA LEU A 250 28.49 26.67 13.16
C LEU A 250 28.53 26.54 14.68
N ASP A 251 29.59 27.03 15.31
CA ASP A 251 29.79 26.99 16.77
C ASP A 251 29.49 28.34 17.45
N GLY A 252 28.82 29.26 16.74
CA GLY A 252 28.43 30.56 17.27
C GLY A 252 27.45 30.41 18.44
N ARG A 253 27.41 31.40 19.35
CA ARG A 253 26.44 31.40 20.43
C ARG A 253 25.01 31.38 19.85
N LEU A 254 24.11 30.63 20.48
CA LEU A 254 22.70 30.61 20.08
C LEU A 254 22.06 31.97 20.41
N VAL A 255 21.36 32.57 19.43
CA VAL A 255 20.65 33.85 19.59
C VAL A 255 19.14 33.77 19.36
N GLY A 256 18.67 32.67 18.76
CA GLY A 256 17.25 32.43 18.53
C GLY A 256 17.02 31.11 17.82
N THR A 257 15.82 30.90 17.29
CA THR A 257 15.49 29.70 16.52
C THR A 257 14.72 30.04 15.26
N LEU A 258 14.84 29.17 14.26
CA LEU A 258 14.06 29.21 13.02
C LEU A 258 13.20 27.95 12.95
N GLY A 259 11.88 28.12 12.83
CA GLY A 259 10.92 27.06 12.55
C GLY A 259 10.30 27.24 11.18
N VAL A 260 10.43 26.23 10.32
CA VAL A 260 9.95 26.23 8.94
C VAL A 260 8.75 25.29 8.86
N TYR A 261 7.57 25.86 8.64
CA TYR A 261 6.30 25.12 8.60
C TYR A 261 6.06 24.59 7.19
N PHE A 262 6.45 23.33 6.96
CA PHE A 262 6.18 22.63 5.72
C PHE A 262 4.70 22.24 5.62
N ASP A 263 4.07 22.53 4.47
CA ASP A 263 2.65 22.29 4.21
C ASP A 263 2.35 20.80 3.99
N TRP A 264 2.44 20.04 5.08
CA TRP A 264 2.26 18.60 5.05
C TRP A 264 0.90 18.20 4.50
N GLN A 265 -0.17 18.95 4.80
CA GLN A 265 -1.51 18.64 4.30
C GLN A 265 -1.55 18.54 2.78
N ASN A 266 -1.02 19.55 2.07
CA ASN A 266 -1.03 19.53 0.61
C ASN A 266 -0.05 18.51 0.04
N GLN A 267 1.16 18.44 0.61
CA GLN A 267 2.22 17.57 0.08
C GLN A 267 1.88 16.09 0.31
N GLY A 268 1.45 15.72 1.52
CA GLY A 268 1.00 14.37 1.85
C GLY A 268 -0.21 13.93 1.01
N GLN A 269 -1.20 14.82 0.81
CA GLN A 269 -2.36 14.50 -0.03
C GLN A 269 -1.97 14.29 -1.49
N ALA A 270 -1.07 15.11 -2.02
CA ALA A 270 -0.57 14.94 -3.39
C ALA A 270 0.11 13.58 -3.59
N ILE A 271 0.88 13.09 -2.62
CA ILE A 271 1.48 11.75 -2.68
C ILE A 271 0.39 10.65 -2.75
N VAL A 272 -0.56 10.65 -1.81
CA VAL A 272 -1.52 9.53 -1.70
C VAL A 272 -2.60 9.56 -2.79
N GLU A 273 -2.89 10.71 -3.39
CA GLU A 273 -3.89 10.84 -4.46
C GLU A 273 -3.28 10.95 -5.86
N LYS A 274 -2.41 11.95 -6.08
CA LYS A 274 -1.91 12.29 -7.41
C LYS A 274 -0.79 11.38 -7.86
N GLU A 275 0.21 11.15 -7.00
CA GLU A 275 1.35 10.30 -7.33
C GLU A 275 0.98 8.81 -7.29
N ALA A 276 0.00 8.42 -6.47
CA ALA A 276 -0.54 7.07 -6.49
C ALA A 276 -1.16 6.73 -7.86
N ASN A 277 -1.75 7.72 -8.54
CA ASN A 277 -2.21 7.66 -9.93
C ASN A 277 -2.99 6.37 -10.28
N LEU A 278 -3.88 5.95 -9.36
CA LEU A 278 -4.66 4.74 -9.53
C LEU A 278 -5.81 4.97 -10.53
N PRO A 279 -6.07 4.04 -11.47
CA PRO A 279 -7.28 4.07 -12.28
C PRO A 279 -8.54 4.14 -11.41
N PRO A 280 -9.61 4.86 -11.82
CA PRO A 280 -10.80 5.07 -11.00
C PRO A 280 -11.39 3.79 -10.39
N GLN A 281 -11.45 2.70 -11.17
CA GLN A 281 -12.00 1.42 -10.71
C GLN A 281 -11.17 0.78 -9.59
N LEU A 282 -9.86 1.03 -9.58
CA LEU A 282 -8.96 0.57 -8.51
C LEU A 282 -8.95 1.53 -7.33
N ALA A 283 -9.04 2.84 -7.58
CA ALA A 283 -9.05 3.87 -6.54
C ALA A 283 -10.21 3.67 -5.56
N GLU A 284 -11.41 3.33 -6.04
CA GLU A 284 -12.58 3.06 -5.18
C GLU A 284 -12.38 1.87 -4.23
N LYS A 285 -11.54 0.90 -4.61
CA LYS A 285 -11.23 -0.30 -3.83
C LYS A 285 -9.92 -0.18 -3.05
N THR A 286 -9.20 0.93 -3.16
CA THR A 286 -7.83 1.06 -2.64
C THR A 286 -7.69 2.24 -1.69
N THR A 287 -7.27 1.96 -0.47
CA THR A 287 -6.84 2.98 0.49
C THR A 287 -5.33 3.08 0.47
N VAL A 288 -4.80 4.27 0.19
CA VAL A 288 -3.36 4.58 0.20
C VAL A 288 -3.07 5.42 1.42
N MET A 289 -2.00 5.12 2.15
CA MET A 289 -1.63 5.76 3.40
C MET A 289 -0.13 6.01 3.50
N LEU A 290 0.23 7.08 4.19
CA LEU A 290 1.56 7.28 4.78
C LEU A 290 1.43 7.19 6.31
N LEU A 291 2.29 6.41 6.94
CA LEU A 291 2.37 6.27 8.39
C LEU A 291 3.68 6.87 8.90
N ASP A 292 3.63 7.51 10.07
CA ASP A 292 4.85 7.91 10.78
C ASP A 292 5.54 6.71 11.47
N GLY A 293 6.69 6.94 12.10
CA GLY A 293 7.44 5.89 12.80
C GLY A 293 6.74 5.28 14.01
N LYS A 294 5.58 5.82 14.44
CA LYS A 294 4.71 5.31 15.51
C LYS A 294 3.47 4.62 14.94
N SER A 295 3.47 4.34 13.63
CA SER A 295 2.35 3.77 12.88
C SER A 295 1.07 4.61 12.94
N ARG A 296 1.19 5.93 13.14
CA ARG A 296 0.05 6.85 13.03
C ARG A 296 -0.08 7.33 11.59
N VAL A 297 -1.30 7.34 11.07
CA VAL A 297 -1.61 7.78 9.71
C VAL A 297 -1.40 9.29 9.60
N ILE A 298 -0.48 9.71 8.73
CA ILE A 298 -0.14 11.12 8.50
C ILE A 298 -0.62 11.64 7.14
N ALA A 299 -0.91 10.77 6.17
CA ALA A 299 -1.64 11.10 4.94
C ALA A 299 -2.44 9.89 4.47
N THR A 300 -3.60 10.09 3.85
CA THR A 300 -4.48 8.98 3.44
C THR A 300 -5.51 9.40 2.38
N THR A 301 -5.89 8.48 1.50
CA THR A 301 -7.05 8.66 0.61
C THR A 301 -8.39 8.47 1.33
N ASN A 302 -8.39 7.92 2.56
CA ASN A 302 -9.56 7.80 3.42
C ASN A 302 -9.43 8.75 4.64
N PRO A 303 -10.08 9.93 4.62
CA PRO A 303 -9.94 10.95 5.67
C PRO A 303 -10.31 10.48 7.08
N ALA A 304 -11.16 9.45 7.22
CA ALA A 304 -11.54 8.91 8.52
C ALA A 304 -10.38 8.25 9.27
N LEU A 305 -9.32 7.86 8.56
CA LEU A 305 -8.14 7.24 9.15
C LEU A 305 -7.07 8.25 9.58
N LEU A 306 -7.20 9.53 9.20
CA LEU A 306 -6.14 10.50 9.42
C LEU A 306 -5.87 10.71 10.91
N PHE A 307 -4.59 10.64 11.31
CA PHE A 307 -4.11 10.64 12.69
C PHE A 307 -4.57 9.47 13.58
N SER A 308 -5.27 8.47 13.03
CA SER A 308 -5.49 7.20 13.73
C SER A 308 -4.22 6.35 13.74
N HIS A 309 -4.16 5.40 14.68
CA HIS A 309 -3.12 4.38 14.68
C HIS A 309 -3.51 3.24 13.75
N PHE A 310 -2.62 2.88 12.83
CA PHE A 310 -2.80 1.73 11.94
C PHE A 310 -1.95 0.56 12.45
N ALA A 311 -2.59 -0.53 12.86
CA ALA A 311 -1.93 -1.72 13.35
C ALA A 311 -1.32 -2.54 12.19
N LEU A 312 -0.12 -2.15 11.75
CA LEU A 312 0.60 -2.85 10.70
C LEU A 312 1.13 -4.20 11.21
N ALA A 313 0.65 -5.30 10.64
CA ALA A 313 1.10 -6.64 11.01
C ALA A 313 2.45 -6.96 10.36
N ASN A 314 3.54 -6.72 11.09
CA ASN A 314 4.91 -6.98 10.63
C ASN A 314 5.80 -7.55 11.76
N PRO A 315 5.48 -8.75 12.29
CA PRO A 315 6.21 -9.33 13.43
C PRO A 315 7.68 -9.62 13.12
N SER A 316 8.01 -9.88 11.85
CA SER A 316 9.38 -10.11 11.37
C SER A 316 10.21 -8.84 11.17
N GLY A 317 9.62 -7.65 11.34
CA GLY A 317 10.33 -6.38 11.16
C GLY A 317 10.86 -6.17 9.74
N GLN A 318 10.17 -6.71 8.74
CA GLN A 318 10.56 -6.58 7.34
C GLN A 318 10.48 -5.12 6.88
N ALA A 319 11.40 -4.71 6.00
CA ALA A 319 11.39 -3.37 5.44
C ALA A 319 10.20 -3.18 4.48
N LYS A 320 9.82 -4.20 3.73
CA LYS A 320 8.66 -4.19 2.82
C LYS A 320 8.04 -5.57 2.72
N GLY A 321 6.76 -5.64 2.39
CA GLY A 321 6.04 -6.90 2.21
C GLY A 321 4.55 -6.69 2.02
N SER A 322 3.81 -7.80 1.92
CA SER A 322 2.35 -7.78 1.88
C SER A 322 1.76 -8.96 2.64
N TYR A 323 0.53 -8.81 3.12
CA TYR A 323 -0.24 -9.85 3.77
C TYR A 323 -1.74 -9.64 3.52
N TYR A 324 -2.55 -10.67 3.77
CA TYR A 324 -4.01 -10.55 3.74
C TYR A 324 -4.54 -10.24 5.14
N ASP A 325 -5.42 -9.26 5.25
CA ASP A 325 -6.14 -8.97 6.49
C ASP A 325 -7.33 -9.93 6.71
N ASN A 326 -7.98 -9.82 7.86
CA ASN A 326 -9.13 -10.66 8.21
C ASN A 326 -10.35 -10.44 7.29
N ASN A 327 -10.38 -9.34 6.54
CA ASN A 327 -11.44 -9.02 5.58
C ASN A 327 -11.10 -9.51 4.17
N GLY A 328 -9.97 -10.20 3.99
CA GLY A 328 -9.47 -10.66 2.69
C GLY A 328 -8.89 -9.55 1.82
N SER A 329 -8.70 -8.34 2.35
CA SER A 329 -7.99 -7.28 1.65
C SER A 329 -6.50 -7.53 1.71
N ILE A 330 -5.79 -7.16 0.65
CA ILE A 330 -4.33 -7.21 0.66
C ILE A 330 -3.80 -5.91 1.26
N VAL A 331 -2.92 -6.03 2.24
CA VAL A 331 -2.19 -4.94 2.87
C VAL A 331 -0.74 -5.05 2.43
N ALA A 332 -0.30 -4.11 1.61
CA ALA A 332 1.10 -3.98 1.21
C ALA A 332 1.74 -2.80 1.91
N PHE A 333 3.00 -2.94 2.31
CA PHE A 333 3.72 -1.92 3.03
C PHE A 333 5.19 -1.84 2.62
N ALA A 334 5.76 -0.66 2.79
CA ALA A 334 7.18 -0.41 2.60
C ALA A 334 7.65 0.69 3.54
N ARG A 335 8.76 0.44 4.23
CA ARG A 335 9.45 1.42 5.05
C ARG A 335 10.29 2.32 4.15
N THR A 336 10.45 3.57 4.58
CA THR A 336 11.45 4.47 4.01
C THR A 336 12.82 3.82 3.98
N LEU A 337 13.53 4.06 2.89
CA LEU A 337 14.96 3.80 2.76
C LEU A 337 15.62 5.16 3.00
N GLY A 338 16.83 5.16 3.56
CA GLY A 338 17.61 6.39 3.61
C GLY A 338 17.86 6.93 2.19
N TYR A 339 18.07 8.24 2.10
CA TYR A 339 18.44 8.93 0.88
C TYR A 339 19.67 9.79 1.16
N GLU A 340 20.79 9.49 0.48
CA GLU A 340 22.11 10.09 0.77
C GLU A 340 22.47 9.93 2.26
N ASP A 341 22.76 11.03 2.97
CA ASP A 341 23.10 11.02 4.40
C ASP A 341 21.86 11.15 5.32
N TYR A 342 20.65 11.04 4.77
CA TYR A 342 19.40 11.14 5.51
C TYR A 342 18.69 9.80 5.63
N ASP A 343 18.74 9.21 6.83
CA ASP A 343 18.10 7.93 7.14
C ASP A 343 16.55 7.94 7.05
N GLY A 344 15.95 9.12 6.86
CA GLY A 344 14.51 9.33 6.87
C GLY A 344 13.91 9.37 8.28
N LEU A 345 12.58 9.48 8.35
CA LEU A 345 11.84 9.55 9.63
C LEU A 345 11.28 8.18 10.05
N GLY A 346 11.73 7.10 9.41
CA GLY A 346 11.22 5.74 9.66
C GLY A 346 9.76 5.55 9.28
N TRP A 347 9.27 6.31 8.30
CA TRP A 347 7.89 6.27 7.84
C TRP A 347 7.59 5.03 7.00
N TYR A 348 6.31 4.77 6.80
CA TYR A 348 5.84 3.67 5.95
C TYR A 348 4.86 4.19 4.91
N GLY A 349 5.00 3.71 3.67
CA GLY A 349 3.91 3.68 2.72
C GLY A 349 3.10 2.42 2.96
N VAL A 350 1.76 2.54 2.97
CA VAL A 350 0.86 1.40 3.13
C VAL A 350 -0.27 1.51 2.10
N VAL A 351 -0.55 0.42 1.42
CA VAL A 351 -1.66 0.32 0.46
C VAL A 351 -2.53 -0.86 0.86
N VAL A 352 -3.81 -0.58 1.11
CA VAL A 352 -4.83 -1.57 1.40
C VAL A 352 -5.76 -1.65 0.21
N GLN A 353 -5.81 -2.79 -0.47
CA GLN A 353 -6.68 -2.99 -1.62
C GLN A 353 -7.71 -4.09 -1.30
N GLN A 354 -8.98 -3.73 -1.40
CA GLN A 354 -10.08 -4.68 -1.34
C GLN A 354 -9.98 -5.61 -2.54
N THR A 355 -10.05 -6.90 -2.25
CA THR A 355 -9.92 -7.91 -3.26
C THR A 355 -11.28 -8.44 -3.67
N GLU A 356 -11.39 -8.99 -4.88
CA GLU A 356 -12.64 -9.60 -5.31
C GLU A 356 -12.89 -10.89 -4.52
N ASN A 357 -14.11 -10.99 -3.98
CA ASN A 357 -14.58 -12.18 -3.30
C ASN A 357 -14.85 -13.28 -4.32
N ASP A 358 -14.37 -14.50 -4.03
CA ASP A 358 -14.62 -15.70 -4.82
C ASP A 358 -16.11 -15.91 -5.14
N ALA A 359 -17.03 -15.56 -4.23
CA ALA A 359 -18.47 -15.63 -4.47
C ALA A 359 -18.94 -14.70 -5.61
N THR A 360 -18.40 -13.47 -5.64
CA THR A 360 -18.68 -12.51 -6.71
C THR A 360 -18.11 -13.01 -8.03
N ILE A 361 -16.88 -13.53 -8.01
CA ILE A 361 -16.23 -14.12 -9.19
C ILE A 361 -17.05 -15.28 -9.74
N LYS A 362 -17.52 -16.20 -8.89
CA LYS A 362 -18.40 -17.31 -9.28
C LYS A 362 -19.69 -16.82 -9.93
N ALA A 363 -20.35 -15.84 -9.31
CA ALA A 363 -21.59 -15.26 -9.85
C ALA A 363 -21.36 -14.62 -11.24
N THR A 364 -20.27 -13.86 -11.41
CA THR A 364 -19.92 -13.24 -12.71
C THR A 364 -19.61 -14.29 -13.78
N LEU A 365 -19.01 -15.42 -13.41
CA LEU A 365 -18.64 -16.50 -14.33
C LEU A 365 -19.75 -17.54 -14.51
N ASN A 366 -20.93 -17.35 -13.90
CA ASN A 366 -22.02 -18.34 -13.88
C ASN A 366 -21.58 -19.74 -13.39
N LEU A 367 -20.62 -19.79 -12.47
CA LEU A 367 -20.18 -21.02 -11.82
C LEU A 367 -21.09 -21.28 -10.61
N LYS A 368 -21.56 -22.52 -10.46
CA LYS A 368 -22.47 -22.94 -9.37
C LYS A 368 -21.76 -23.14 -8.04
#